data_AF-A0AAE9PQ33-F1
#
_entry.id   AF-A0AAE9PQ33-F1
#
_cell.length_a   1.000
_cell.length_b   1.000
_cell.length_c   1.000
_cell.angle_alpha   90.00
_cell.angle_beta   90.00
_cell.angle_gamma   90.00
#
_symmetry.space_group_name_H-M   'P 1'
#
loop_
_entity.id
_entity.type
_entity.pdbx_description
1 polymer ?
#
loop_
_entity_poly.entity_id
_entity_poly.type
_entity_poly.pdbx_seq_one_letter_code
_entity_poly.pdbx_strand_id
1 'polypeptide(L)'
;MAGDCIDLATGNQNVKDYLNGAIRQYLDMGVDAIRIDTLKHIERDELLTYVHDWQAHKPGLFVFGENLVKGTGWGSELANDNASAVIRPWWYTRTTANPANPRAGGDSGLSVLDFSLFSTFRDNVARGNFGGVGGIFAMDWVYGDATKLITFFQNHDVGPDNDFKYRYGGEEGNAAMTYNLLWTARGIPTLYYGEEVMFQAGKPQDIDGATMTVDQTGRAYYGEVLDNPATPSHPLYQHIKRLNQIRKAVPALQKAPMSQVNEWGSGISFVRDLSAQGSYAAVGLAANSAQQINLSGLKNGTYTDAVTGASQSVSNGSLSFAVPAYSARVWVLNGPGKVGADGKYLK
;
A
#
# COMPACT_ATOMS: atom_id res chain seq x y z
N MET A 1 1.74 25.11 7.85
CA MET A 1 0.29 25.38 7.78
C MET A 1 0.08 26.27 6.58
N ALA A 2 -0.83 25.90 5.67
CA ALA A 2 -1.37 26.87 4.73
C ALA A 2 -2.00 27.98 5.58
N GLY A 3 -1.63 29.25 5.34
CA GLY A 3 -1.95 30.36 6.25
C GLY A 3 -3.43 30.75 6.29
N ASP A 4 -4.26 30.04 5.53
CA ASP A 4 -5.67 30.30 5.25
C ASP A 4 -6.62 29.22 5.81
N CYS A 5 -6.10 28.10 6.34
CA CYS A 5 -6.93 27.11 7.04
C CYS A 5 -7.04 27.45 8.53
N ILE A 6 -8.28 27.67 9.00
CA ILE A 6 -8.55 27.86 10.44
C ILE A 6 -8.28 26.56 11.18
N ASP A 7 -7.37 26.58 12.15
CA ASP A 7 -7.06 25.45 13.00
C ASP A 7 -8.14 25.28 14.09
N LEU A 8 -8.82 24.14 14.09
CA LEU A 8 -9.87 23.87 15.05
C LEU A 8 -9.24 23.51 16.39
N ALA A 9 -9.72 24.14 17.48
CA ALA A 9 -9.30 23.79 18.83
C ALA A 9 -9.93 22.44 19.25
N THR A 10 -9.39 21.33 18.75
CA THR A 10 -9.90 19.96 18.92
C THR A 10 -10.01 19.52 20.38
N GLY A 11 -9.18 20.07 21.27
CA GLY A 11 -9.31 19.84 22.71
C GLY A 11 -10.59 20.39 23.35
N ASN A 12 -11.28 21.35 22.72
CA ASN A 12 -12.49 21.96 23.28
C ASN A 12 -13.71 21.04 23.11
N GLN A 13 -14.46 20.80 24.19
CA GLN A 13 -15.58 19.85 24.17
C GLN A 13 -16.64 20.17 23.11
N ASN A 14 -16.99 21.44 22.90
CA ASN A 14 -17.96 21.82 21.88
C ASN A 14 -17.49 21.50 20.44
N VAL A 15 -16.19 21.59 20.18
CA VAL A 15 -15.58 21.18 18.91
C VAL A 15 -15.59 19.65 18.78
N LYS A 16 -15.25 18.93 19.86
CA LYS A 16 -15.34 17.46 19.90
C LYS A 16 -16.74 16.96 19.58
N ASP A 17 -17.74 17.49 20.28
CA ASP A 17 -19.14 17.11 20.14
C ASP A 17 -19.63 17.35 18.70
N TYR A 18 -19.25 18.48 18.11
CA TYR A 18 -19.58 18.80 16.73
C TYR A 18 -18.96 17.82 15.73
N LEU A 19 -17.64 17.57 15.82
CA LEU A 19 -16.95 16.68 14.90
C LEU A 19 -17.43 15.23 15.04
N ASN A 20 -17.59 14.73 16.27
CA ASN A 20 -18.15 13.41 16.51
C ASN A 20 -19.58 13.30 15.99
N GLY A 21 -20.43 14.29 16.27
CA GLY A 21 -21.81 14.33 15.77
C GLY A 21 -21.89 14.35 14.24
N ALA A 22 -21.00 15.07 13.57
CA ALA A 22 -20.93 15.10 12.11
C ALA A 22 -20.45 13.77 11.52
N ILE A 23 -19.38 13.19 12.05
CA ILE A 23 -18.85 11.91 11.57
C ILE A 23 -19.86 10.77 11.79
N ARG A 24 -20.52 10.72 12.95
CA ARG A 24 -21.54 9.71 13.23
C ARG A 24 -22.70 9.74 12.22
N GLN A 25 -23.11 10.92 11.73
CA GLN A 25 -24.12 11.00 10.66
C GLN A 25 -23.67 10.28 9.38
N TYR A 26 -22.42 10.44 8.95
CA TYR A 26 -21.89 9.71 7.80
C TYR A 26 -21.77 8.20 8.06
N LEU A 27 -21.42 7.82 9.29
CA LEU A 27 -21.38 6.41 9.68
C LEU A 27 -22.78 5.79 9.66
N ASP A 28 -23.79 6.51 10.13
CA ASP A 28 -25.20 6.10 10.12
C ASP A 28 -25.77 6.00 8.69
N MET A 29 -25.21 6.77 7.73
CA MET A 29 -25.50 6.62 6.30
C MET A 29 -24.87 5.36 5.66
N GLY A 30 -24.00 4.66 6.38
CA GLY A 30 -23.40 3.40 5.93
C GLY A 30 -21.94 3.47 5.51
N VAL A 31 -21.21 4.57 5.75
CA VAL A 31 -19.76 4.65 5.45
C VAL A 31 -18.98 3.56 6.19
N ASP A 32 -18.19 2.76 5.47
CA ASP A 32 -17.48 1.59 6.02
C ASP A 32 -16.08 1.88 6.56
N ALA A 33 -15.48 2.99 6.14
CA ALA A 33 -14.16 3.42 6.57
C ALA A 33 -14.01 4.94 6.53
N ILE A 34 -13.13 5.46 7.39
CA ILE A 34 -12.77 6.88 7.43
C ILE A 34 -11.29 7.04 7.09
N ARG A 35 -11.00 7.92 6.13
CA ARG A 35 -9.66 8.47 5.87
C ARG A 35 -9.55 9.82 6.56
N ILE A 36 -8.68 9.94 7.56
CA ILE A 36 -8.40 11.18 8.28
C ILE A 36 -7.33 11.96 7.50
N ASP A 37 -7.71 13.15 7.06
CA ASP A 37 -6.79 14.11 6.46
C ASP A 37 -5.80 14.66 7.49
N THR A 38 -4.59 15.03 7.05
CA THR A 38 -3.63 15.86 7.82
C THR A 38 -3.44 15.48 9.30
N LEU A 39 -3.48 14.18 9.63
CA LEU A 39 -3.59 13.70 11.03
C LEU A 39 -2.47 14.19 11.94
N LYS A 40 -1.29 14.48 11.36
CA LYS A 40 -0.09 14.96 12.05
C LYS A 40 -0.27 16.34 12.67
N HIS A 41 -1.31 17.07 12.26
CA HIS A 41 -1.66 18.39 12.78
C HIS A 41 -2.60 18.34 13.99
N ILE A 42 -3.08 17.15 14.37
CA ILE A 42 -3.86 16.92 15.59
C ILE A 42 -2.94 16.20 16.59
N GLU A 43 -2.96 16.63 17.85
CA GLU A 43 -2.26 15.92 18.92
C GLU A 43 -2.72 14.45 18.96
N ARG A 44 -1.79 13.50 19.06
CA ARG A 44 -2.10 12.08 18.85
C ARG A 44 -3.13 11.59 19.86
N ASP A 45 -2.93 11.85 21.13
CA ASP A 45 -3.77 11.29 22.18
C ASP A 45 -5.19 11.88 22.08
N GLU A 46 -5.31 13.16 21.72
CA GLU A 46 -6.55 13.83 21.34
C GLU A 46 -7.21 13.16 20.13
N LEU A 47 -6.48 12.97 19.02
CA LEU A 47 -6.96 12.29 17.81
C LEU A 47 -7.51 10.89 18.13
N LEU A 48 -6.83 10.12 18.99
CA LEU A 48 -7.26 8.79 19.36
C LEU A 48 -8.59 8.79 20.11
N THR A 49 -8.92 9.86 20.86
CA THR A 49 -10.25 9.96 21.49
C THR A 49 -11.37 9.98 20.45
N TYR A 50 -11.19 10.70 19.34
CA TYR A 50 -12.15 10.71 18.23
C TYR A 50 -12.25 9.36 17.54
N VAL A 51 -11.10 8.74 17.23
CA VAL A 51 -11.07 7.43 16.56
C VAL A 51 -11.81 6.37 17.38
N HIS A 52 -11.56 6.32 18.70
CA HIS A 52 -12.20 5.36 19.58
C HIS A 52 -13.69 5.64 19.77
N ASP A 53 -14.10 6.91 19.77
CA ASP A 53 -15.51 7.30 19.76
C ASP A 53 -16.24 6.75 18.52
N TRP A 54 -15.67 6.95 17.33
CA TRP A 54 -16.26 6.49 16.07
C TRP A 54 -16.30 4.97 15.97
N GLN A 55 -15.25 4.28 16.44
CA GLN A 55 -15.20 2.83 16.49
C GLN A 55 -16.17 2.24 17.51
N ALA A 56 -16.43 2.93 18.61
CA ALA A 56 -17.47 2.56 19.56
C ALA A 56 -18.88 2.76 18.96
N HIS A 57 -19.09 3.83 18.19
CA HIS A 57 -20.35 4.10 17.49
C HIS A 57 -20.64 3.07 16.38
N LYS A 58 -19.63 2.71 15.56
CA LYS A 58 -19.72 1.66 14.54
C LYS A 58 -18.65 0.58 14.80
N PRO A 59 -18.98 -0.49 15.55
CA PRO A 59 -18.05 -1.61 15.76
C PRO A 59 -17.58 -2.22 14.44
N GLY A 60 -16.27 -2.39 14.29
CA GLY A 60 -15.64 -2.85 13.05
C GLY A 60 -15.30 -1.75 12.04
N LEU A 61 -15.57 -0.48 12.36
CA LEU A 61 -15.14 0.66 11.54
C LEU A 61 -13.62 0.66 11.36
N PHE A 62 -13.20 0.70 10.09
CA PHE A 62 -11.80 0.86 9.74
C PHE A 62 -11.46 2.34 9.62
N VAL A 63 -10.46 2.79 10.37
CA VAL A 63 -10.00 4.18 10.34
C VAL A 63 -8.52 4.20 9.99
N PHE A 64 -8.16 5.03 9.02
CA PHE A 64 -6.77 5.29 8.69
C PHE A 64 -6.57 6.77 8.44
N GLY A 65 -5.33 7.25 8.51
CA GLY A 65 -5.06 8.65 8.19
C GLY A 65 -3.81 8.87 7.35
N GLU A 66 -3.72 10.11 6.87
CA GLU A 66 -2.53 10.61 6.21
C GLU A 66 -1.55 11.26 7.19
N ASN A 67 -0.38 10.64 7.34
CA ASN A 67 0.79 11.27 7.95
C ASN A 67 1.90 11.37 6.91
N LEU A 68 1.80 12.40 6.06
CA LEU A 68 2.75 12.63 4.98
C LEU A 68 4.15 12.90 5.54
N VAL A 69 5.10 12.07 5.12
CA VAL A 69 6.52 12.21 5.46
C VAL A 69 7.40 11.99 4.23
N LYS A 70 8.50 12.75 4.14
CA LYS A 70 9.61 12.45 3.25
C LYS A 70 10.66 11.65 4.03
N GLY A 71 11.09 10.52 3.49
CA GLY A 71 12.00 9.57 4.16
C GLY A 71 11.27 8.31 4.65
N THR A 72 11.96 7.48 5.41
CA THR A 72 11.42 6.17 5.83
C THR A 72 10.28 6.29 6.83
N GLY A 73 10.16 7.40 7.56
CA GLY A 73 8.99 7.66 8.40
C GLY A 73 9.00 6.89 9.72
N TRP A 74 10.18 6.67 10.32
CA TRP A 74 10.30 6.04 11.65
C TRP A 74 10.78 7.01 12.72
N GLY A 75 11.48 8.06 12.32
CA GLY A 75 11.95 9.11 13.21
C GLY A 75 13.31 8.83 13.85
N SER A 76 13.95 9.92 14.30
CA SER A 76 15.32 9.95 14.85
C SER A 76 15.56 9.03 16.05
N GLU A 77 14.50 8.66 16.77
CA GLU A 77 14.52 7.83 17.96
C GLU A 77 14.63 6.33 17.64
N LEU A 78 14.32 5.95 16.40
CA LEU A 78 14.37 4.55 15.93
C LEU A 78 15.33 4.33 14.77
N ALA A 79 15.54 5.36 13.94
CA ALA A 79 16.34 5.28 12.73
C ALA A 79 17.01 6.62 12.42
N ASN A 80 17.91 6.62 11.44
CA ASN A 80 18.49 7.85 10.90
C ASN A 80 17.47 8.54 9.97
N ASP A 81 16.53 9.27 10.56
CA ASP A 81 15.44 9.96 9.88
C ASP A 81 15.48 11.48 10.19
N ASN A 82 14.84 12.29 9.35
CA ASN A 82 14.99 13.75 9.32
C ASN A 82 14.16 14.53 10.35
N ALA A 83 13.49 13.86 11.28
CA ALA A 83 12.59 14.45 12.27
C ALA A 83 12.19 13.39 13.32
N SER A 84 11.65 13.84 14.46
CA SER A 84 11.24 12.97 15.57
C SER A 84 10.17 11.94 15.20
N ALA A 85 10.20 10.80 15.88
CA ALA A 85 9.24 9.72 15.77
C ALA A 85 7.81 10.12 16.18
N VAL A 86 7.63 11.11 17.07
CA VAL A 86 6.29 11.52 17.55
C VAL A 86 5.41 12.18 16.47
N ILE A 87 5.98 12.44 15.31
CA ILE A 87 5.28 12.98 14.14
C ILE A 87 5.37 12.04 12.94
N ARG A 88 5.56 10.73 13.17
CA ARG A 88 5.72 9.72 12.13
C ARG A 88 4.55 8.76 12.04
N PRO A 89 4.30 8.14 10.87
CA PRO A 89 3.15 7.26 10.67
C PRO A 89 2.96 6.21 11.77
N TRP A 90 4.02 5.48 12.15
CA TRP A 90 3.91 4.40 13.13
C TRP A 90 3.46 4.87 14.52
N TRP A 91 3.82 6.08 14.92
CA TRP A 91 3.51 6.64 16.25
C TRP A 91 2.02 6.71 16.53
N TYR A 92 1.22 6.95 15.48
CA TYR A 92 -0.23 7.03 15.53
C TYR A 92 -0.91 5.66 15.53
N THR A 93 -0.20 4.62 15.10
CA THR A 93 -0.68 3.22 15.14
C THR A 93 -0.43 2.53 16.48
N ARG A 94 0.21 3.22 17.43
CA ARG A 94 0.62 2.68 18.73
C ARG A 94 0.11 3.57 19.87
N THR A 95 -0.13 2.95 21.03
CA THR A 95 -0.48 3.66 22.27
C THR A 95 0.71 3.89 23.22
N THR A 96 1.95 3.66 22.75
CA THR A 96 3.15 3.85 23.56
C THR A 96 3.37 5.34 23.88
N ALA A 97 3.83 5.63 25.10
CA ALA A 97 4.31 6.96 25.49
C ALA A 97 5.80 7.16 25.19
N ASN A 98 6.54 6.10 24.84
CA ASN A 98 7.98 6.16 24.57
C ASN A 98 8.25 6.10 23.05
N PRO A 99 8.68 7.20 22.41
CA PRO A 99 8.97 7.24 20.97
C PRO A 99 10.16 6.38 20.54
N ALA A 100 11.00 5.93 21.48
CA ALA A 100 12.10 5.00 21.22
C ALA A 100 11.70 3.53 21.45
N ASN A 101 10.46 3.24 21.88
CA ASN A 101 10.01 1.87 22.14
C ASN A 101 8.57 1.61 21.62
N PRO A 102 8.42 1.26 20.33
CA PRO A 102 7.12 0.92 19.74
C PRO A 102 6.38 -0.21 20.45
N ARG A 103 7.11 -1.14 21.08
CA ARG A 103 6.53 -2.33 21.74
C ARG A 103 6.00 -2.07 23.15
N ALA A 104 6.26 -0.89 23.72
CA ALA A 104 5.76 -0.55 25.05
C ALA A 104 4.25 -0.21 25.07
N GLY A 105 3.59 -0.12 23.92
CA GLY A 105 2.16 0.11 23.79
C GLY A 105 1.46 -0.92 22.89
N GLY A 106 0.14 -0.90 22.92
CA GLY A 106 -0.72 -1.71 22.06
C GLY A 106 -0.91 -1.11 20.66
N ASP A 107 -1.70 -1.80 19.83
CA ASP A 107 -2.30 -1.22 18.62
C ASP A 107 -3.30 -0.14 19.03
N SER A 108 -3.24 1.04 18.41
CA SER A 108 -4.17 2.13 18.70
C SER A 108 -5.53 1.94 18.02
N GLY A 109 -5.66 1.02 17.06
CA GLY A 109 -6.86 0.87 16.23
C GLY A 109 -6.93 1.88 15.07
N LEU A 110 -5.98 2.80 14.97
CA LEU A 110 -5.80 3.72 13.83
C LEU A 110 -4.70 3.18 12.90
N SER A 111 -5.01 3.03 11.61
CA SER A 111 -4.02 2.74 10.56
C SER A 111 -3.54 4.02 9.86
N VAL A 112 -2.59 3.90 8.93
CA VAL A 112 -2.02 5.02 8.20
C VAL A 112 -1.69 4.66 6.74
N LEU A 113 -1.58 5.68 5.89
CA LEU A 113 -0.94 5.58 4.58
C LEU A 113 0.53 5.15 4.74
N ASP A 114 0.96 4.16 3.95
CA ASP A 114 2.29 3.56 4.00
C ASP A 114 3.32 4.42 3.24
N PHE A 115 3.57 5.62 3.76
CA PHE A 115 4.61 6.51 3.23
C PHE A 115 6.00 5.90 3.34
N SER A 116 6.23 4.97 4.29
CA SER A 116 7.49 4.22 4.39
C SER A 116 7.75 3.42 3.12
N LEU A 117 6.77 2.61 2.67
CA LEU A 117 6.92 1.84 1.43
C LEU A 117 7.03 2.77 0.21
N PHE A 118 6.14 3.75 0.11
CA PHE A 118 6.15 4.74 -0.98
C PHE A 118 7.49 5.47 -1.10
N SER A 119 8.19 5.74 0.02
CA SER A 119 9.48 6.44 0.03
C SER A 119 10.56 5.76 -0.82
N THR A 120 10.44 4.44 -1.03
CA THR A 120 11.39 3.65 -1.84
C THR A 120 11.14 3.79 -3.34
N PHE A 121 9.96 4.28 -3.75
CA PHE A 121 9.52 4.16 -5.13
C PHE A 121 10.25 5.09 -6.09
N ARG A 122 10.55 6.32 -5.68
CA ARG A 122 11.25 7.30 -6.52
C ARG A 122 12.60 6.81 -7.02
N ASP A 123 13.41 6.28 -6.10
CA ASP A 123 14.81 5.94 -6.39
C ASP A 123 14.96 4.50 -6.90
N ASN A 124 13.98 3.63 -6.64
CA ASN A 124 14.08 2.21 -6.95
C ASN A 124 12.94 1.74 -7.87
N VAL A 125 11.70 1.68 -7.36
CA VAL A 125 10.61 0.98 -8.06
C VAL A 125 10.24 1.67 -9.38
N ALA A 126 10.16 3.00 -9.38
CA ALA A 126 9.96 3.83 -10.58
C ALA A 126 11.07 3.66 -11.63
N ARG A 127 12.26 3.21 -11.20
CA ARG A 127 13.44 2.94 -12.01
C ARG A 127 13.60 1.45 -12.38
N GLY A 128 12.61 0.62 -12.09
CA GLY A 128 12.62 -0.81 -12.45
C GLY A 128 13.50 -1.65 -11.53
N ASN A 129 13.51 -1.33 -10.23
CA ASN A 129 14.31 -1.97 -9.20
C ASN A 129 13.53 -2.07 -7.87
N PHE A 130 13.58 -3.20 -7.17
CA PHE A 130 12.98 -3.39 -5.83
C PHE A 130 13.89 -2.97 -4.66
N GLY A 131 15.06 -2.40 -4.94
CA GLY A 131 16.03 -1.95 -3.94
C GLY A 131 15.39 -1.21 -2.76
N GLY A 132 15.74 -1.61 -1.54
CA GLY A 132 15.32 -0.92 -0.31
C GLY A 132 13.91 -1.28 0.18
N VAL A 133 13.07 -1.90 -0.65
CA VAL A 133 11.74 -2.39 -0.24
C VAL A 133 11.84 -3.40 0.90
N GLY A 134 12.81 -4.31 0.86
CA GLY A 134 13.05 -5.29 1.92
C GLY A 134 13.36 -4.64 3.27
N GLY A 135 14.10 -3.53 3.27
CA GLY A 135 14.43 -2.76 4.47
C GLY A 135 13.20 -2.10 5.11
N ILE A 136 12.22 -1.67 4.30
CA ILE A 136 10.95 -1.17 4.83
C ILE A 136 10.17 -2.31 5.51
N PHE A 137 10.06 -3.46 4.85
CA PHE A 137 9.32 -4.60 5.41
C PHE A 137 9.97 -5.20 6.66
N ALA A 138 11.30 -5.09 6.80
CA ALA A 138 11.99 -5.48 8.02
C ALA A 138 11.58 -4.63 9.25
N MET A 139 11.02 -3.44 9.03
CA MET A 139 10.58 -2.53 10.08
C MET A 139 9.08 -2.66 10.42
N ASP A 140 8.36 -3.62 9.83
CA ASP A 140 6.92 -3.85 10.07
C ASP A 140 6.54 -3.92 11.56
N TRP A 141 7.45 -4.39 12.40
CA TRP A 141 7.25 -4.53 13.84
C TRP A 141 6.99 -3.21 14.57
N VAL A 142 7.34 -2.05 13.99
CA VAL A 142 7.07 -0.74 14.62
C VAL A 142 5.59 -0.38 14.61
N TYR A 143 4.87 -0.83 13.59
CA TYR A 143 3.45 -0.54 13.38
C TYR A 143 2.56 -1.40 14.28
N GLY A 144 1.43 -0.86 14.73
CA GLY A 144 0.41 -1.58 15.51
C GLY A 144 -0.03 -2.86 14.81
N ASP A 145 -0.42 -2.73 13.55
CA ASP A 145 -0.69 -3.84 12.64
C ASP A 145 -0.32 -3.43 11.21
N ALA A 146 0.83 -3.93 10.76
CA ALA A 146 1.37 -3.62 9.46
C ALA A 146 0.47 -4.14 8.31
N THR A 147 -0.33 -5.19 8.54
CA THR A 147 -1.23 -5.76 7.51
C THR A 147 -2.40 -4.84 7.15
N LYS A 148 -2.66 -3.82 7.97
CA LYS A 148 -3.72 -2.83 7.77
C LYS A 148 -3.22 -1.52 7.16
N LEU A 149 -1.92 -1.38 6.89
CA LEU A 149 -1.36 -0.17 6.27
C LEU A 149 -1.89 0.01 4.86
N ILE A 150 -2.15 1.26 4.47
CA ILE A 150 -2.69 1.59 3.16
C ILE A 150 -1.53 1.82 2.21
N THR A 151 -1.26 0.86 1.34
CA THR A 151 -0.17 0.91 0.38
C THR A 151 -0.66 1.55 -0.93
N PHE A 152 0.15 2.39 -1.55
CA PHE A 152 -0.25 3.16 -2.73
C PHE A 152 0.97 3.47 -3.60
N PHE A 153 0.77 3.65 -4.91
CA PHE A 153 1.86 4.02 -5.82
C PHE A 153 2.01 5.54 -5.96
N GLN A 154 0.89 6.23 -6.02
CA GLN A 154 0.76 7.69 -6.00
C GLN A 154 -0.62 8.03 -5.41
N ASN A 155 -0.83 9.28 -5.02
CA ASN A 155 -2.12 9.78 -4.58
C ASN A 155 -2.32 11.20 -5.12
N HIS A 156 -3.31 11.95 -4.63
CA HIS A 156 -3.58 13.30 -5.09
C HIS A 156 -2.53 14.36 -4.73
N ASP A 157 -1.63 14.10 -3.77
CA ASP A 157 -0.60 15.04 -3.32
C ASP A 157 0.80 14.65 -3.80
N VAL A 158 1.08 13.35 -3.87
CA VAL A 158 2.40 12.82 -4.19
C VAL A 158 2.37 11.76 -5.27
N GLY A 159 3.38 11.79 -6.13
CA GLY A 159 3.70 10.70 -7.05
C GLY A 159 5.16 10.27 -6.90
N PRO A 160 5.59 9.17 -7.52
CA PRO A 160 6.93 8.64 -7.32
C PRO A 160 8.01 9.42 -8.10
N ASP A 161 7.65 10.37 -8.96
CA ASP A 161 8.62 11.09 -9.81
C ASP A 161 8.99 12.49 -9.28
N ASN A 162 10.24 12.89 -9.56
CA ASN A 162 10.81 14.23 -9.36
C ASN A 162 10.42 14.93 -8.03
N ASP A 163 11.07 14.52 -6.93
CA ASP A 163 10.84 14.97 -5.53
C ASP A 163 9.39 14.81 -5.04
N PHE A 164 8.79 13.70 -5.42
CA PHE A 164 7.45 13.27 -5.00
C PHE A 164 6.30 14.12 -5.55
N LYS A 165 6.53 14.90 -6.60
CA LYS A 165 5.61 15.97 -7.03
C LYS A 165 4.83 15.65 -8.29
N TYR A 166 5.26 14.66 -9.07
CA TYR A 166 4.70 14.39 -10.39
C TYR A 166 4.07 13.01 -10.43
N ARG A 167 2.97 12.91 -11.20
CA ARG A 167 2.41 11.61 -11.56
C ARG A 167 3.47 10.78 -12.24
N TYR A 168 3.40 9.47 -12.03
CA TYR A 168 4.34 8.57 -12.67
C TYR A 168 4.32 8.73 -14.19
N GLY A 169 5.46 9.04 -14.78
CA GLY A 169 5.64 9.28 -16.22
C GLY A 169 6.64 8.35 -16.89
N GLY A 170 7.15 7.36 -16.16
CA GLY A 170 8.14 6.42 -16.68
C GLY A 170 7.55 5.23 -17.46
N GLU A 171 8.36 4.19 -17.59
CA GLU A 171 8.03 2.97 -18.34
C GLU A 171 6.79 2.25 -17.77
N GLU A 172 5.83 1.90 -18.63
CA GLU A 172 4.59 1.20 -18.24
C GLU A 172 4.89 -0.12 -17.47
N GLY A 173 5.98 -0.81 -17.83
CA GLY A 173 6.41 -2.05 -17.15
C GLY A 173 6.79 -1.84 -15.69
N ASN A 174 7.40 -0.69 -15.35
CA ASN A 174 7.75 -0.37 -13.97
C ASN A 174 6.48 -0.10 -13.15
N ALA A 175 5.45 0.54 -13.71
CA ALA A 175 4.16 0.66 -13.06
C ALA A 175 3.52 -0.72 -12.81
N ALA A 176 3.52 -1.61 -13.82
CA ALA A 176 3.02 -2.98 -13.67
C ALA A 176 3.76 -3.76 -12.57
N MET A 177 5.09 -3.58 -12.49
CA MET A 177 5.94 -4.12 -11.43
C MET A 177 5.55 -3.61 -10.04
N THR A 178 5.29 -2.30 -9.89
CA THR A 178 4.79 -1.72 -8.64
C THR A 178 3.46 -2.34 -8.24
N TYR A 179 2.52 -2.49 -9.17
CA TYR A 179 1.22 -3.09 -8.86
C TYR A 179 1.34 -4.57 -8.49
N ASN A 180 2.27 -5.32 -9.09
CA ASN A 180 2.57 -6.68 -8.65
C ASN A 180 2.97 -6.70 -7.17
N LEU A 181 3.84 -5.78 -6.74
CA LEU A 181 4.25 -5.64 -5.34
C LEU A 181 3.05 -5.26 -4.45
N LEU A 182 2.35 -4.17 -4.77
CA LEU A 182 1.25 -3.65 -3.93
C LEU A 182 0.11 -4.66 -3.75
N TRP A 183 -0.24 -5.42 -4.80
CA TRP A 183 -1.34 -6.40 -4.71
C TRP A 183 -0.96 -7.70 -4.01
N THR A 184 0.32 -8.02 -3.91
CA THR A 184 0.78 -9.30 -3.34
C THR A 184 1.47 -9.15 -1.99
N ALA A 185 1.97 -7.96 -1.65
CA ALA A 185 2.50 -7.63 -0.33
C ALA A 185 1.39 -7.47 0.73
N ARG A 186 1.82 -7.38 1.99
CA ARG A 186 0.94 -7.03 3.12
C ARG A 186 0.37 -5.62 2.96
N GLY A 187 -0.75 -5.35 3.62
CA GLY A 187 -1.42 -4.05 3.56
C GLY A 187 -2.63 -4.08 2.66
N ILE A 188 -3.24 -2.91 2.48
CA ILE A 188 -4.43 -2.69 1.67
C ILE A 188 -4.02 -1.84 0.45
N PRO A 189 -3.86 -2.44 -0.74
CA PRO A 189 -3.47 -1.70 -1.93
C PRO A 189 -4.56 -0.72 -2.34
N THR A 190 -4.15 0.52 -2.60
CA THR A 190 -4.99 1.63 -3.07
C THR A 190 -4.46 2.13 -4.40
N LEU A 191 -5.40 2.38 -5.32
CA LEU A 191 -5.14 2.91 -6.65
C LEU A 191 -5.66 4.35 -6.70
N TYR A 192 -4.84 5.32 -7.11
CA TYR A 192 -5.34 6.65 -7.44
C TYR A 192 -5.92 6.65 -8.86
N TYR A 193 -7.04 7.33 -9.08
CA TYR A 193 -7.77 7.26 -10.35
C TYR A 193 -6.86 7.60 -11.54
N GLY A 194 -7.02 6.87 -12.64
CA GLY A 194 -6.28 7.08 -13.88
C GLY A 194 -4.92 6.38 -13.93
N GLU A 195 -4.42 5.84 -12.83
CA GLU A 195 -3.24 4.98 -12.81
C GLU A 195 -3.36 3.76 -13.74
N GLU A 196 -4.57 3.25 -13.92
CA GLU A 196 -4.89 2.11 -14.76
C GLU A 196 -4.70 2.38 -16.27
N VAL A 197 -4.53 3.65 -16.66
CA VAL A 197 -4.28 4.10 -18.04
C VAL A 197 -3.15 5.12 -18.17
N MET A 198 -2.32 5.29 -17.13
CA MET A 198 -1.25 6.32 -17.11
C MET A 198 -1.80 7.75 -17.35
N PHE A 199 -3.01 8.04 -16.86
CA PHE A 199 -3.64 9.35 -17.01
C PHE A 199 -2.76 10.46 -16.44
N GLN A 200 -2.55 11.51 -17.24
CA GLN A 200 -1.69 12.65 -16.89
C GLN A 200 -0.27 12.24 -16.46
N ALA A 201 0.27 11.17 -17.06
CA ALA A 201 1.64 10.73 -16.85
C ALA A 201 2.66 11.88 -16.96
N GLY A 202 3.54 12.01 -15.97
CA GLY A 202 4.58 13.04 -15.91
C GLY A 202 4.09 14.47 -15.63
N LYS A 203 2.78 14.69 -15.44
CA LYS A 203 2.24 15.98 -15.00
C LYS A 203 2.41 16.18 -13.50
N PRO A 204 2.49 17.43 -13.00
CA PRO A 204 2.53 17.67 -11.56
C PRO A 204 1.23 17.18 -10.92
N GLN A 205 1.30 16.70 -9.68
CA GLN A 205 0.14 16.15 -8.97
C GLN A 205 -0.92 17.22 -8.74
N ASP A 206 -0.48 18.44 -8.45
CA ASP A 206 -1.30 19.63 -8.24
C ASP A 206 -0.67 20.86 -8.93
N ILE A 207 -1.33 22.02 -8.83
CA ILE A 207 -0.93 23.29 -9.44
C ILE A 207 0.51 23.63 -9.04
N ASP A 208 1.36 23.76 -10.05
CA ASP A 208 2.80 24.07 -9.94
C ASP A 208 3.15 25.39 -10.62
N GLY A 209 2.35 26.42 -10.38
CA GLY A 209 2.60 27.76 -10.90
C GLY A 209 1.33 28.60 -11.01
N ALA A 210 1.47 29.92 -10.91
CA ALA A 210 0.36 30.86 -10.86
C ALA A 210 -0.54 30.88 -12.12
N THR A 211 -0.04 30.37 -13.24
CA THR A 211 -0.77 30.32 -14.53
C THR A 211 -1.25 28.91 -14.88
N MET A 212 -0.97 27.91 -14.04
CA MET A 212 -1.35 26.53 -14.31
C MET A 212 -2.81 26.31 -13.93
N THR A 213 -3.52 25.57 -14.77
CA THR A 213 -4.92 25.18 -14.54
C THR A 213 -5.01 23.71 -14.16
N VAL A 214 -6.08 23.31 -13.47
CA VAL A 214 -6.25 21.95 -12.92
C VAL A 214 -6.18 20.88 -14.01
N ASP A 215 -6.67 21.14 -15.22
CA ASP A 215 -6.61 20.24 -16.38
C ASP A 215 -5.18 19.92 -16.85
N GLN A 216 -4.18 20.68 -16.39
CA GLN A 216 -2.77 20.47 -16.67
C GLN A 216 -2.05 19.65 -15.60
N THR A 217 -2.78 19.16 -14.60
CA THR A 217 -2.26 18.47 -13.41
C THR A 217 -2.80 17.05 -13.31
N GLY A 218 -2.29 16.28 -12.35
CA GLY A 218 -2.83 14.99 -11.98
C GLY A 218 -4.23 15.02 -11.34
N ARG A 219 -4.75 16.20 -11.01
CA ARG A 219 -6.13 16.43 -10.53
C ARG A 219 -7.12 16.78 -11.65
N ALA A 220 -6.69 16.72 -12.91
CA ALA A 220 -7.56 16.93 -14.06
C ALA A 220 -8.80 16.02 -14.02
N TYR A 221 -9.91 16.52 -14.58
CA TYR A 221 -11.17 15.78 -14.66
C TYR A 221 -10.99 14.49 -15.46
N TYR A 222 -11.33 13.35 -14.85
CA TYR A 222 -11.11 12.01 -15.42
C TYR A 222 -12.27 11.47 -16.26
N GLY A 223 -13.46 12.07 -16.15
CA GLY A 223 -14.70 11.46 -16.67
C GLY A 223 -14.63 11.09 -18.15
N GLU A 224 -14.06 11.94 -18.99
CA GLU A 224 -13.92 11.66 -20.44
C GLU A 224 -13.04 10.44 -20.73
N VAL A 225 -12.04 10.18 -19.90
CA VAL A 225 -11.17 9.00 -20.02
C VAL A 225 -11.90 7.77 -19.52
N LEU A 226 -12.67 7.88 -18.43
CA LEU A 226 -13.48 6.77 -17.91
C LEU A 226 -14.53 6.30 -18.94
N ASP A 227 -15.16 7.24 -19.64
CA ASP A 227 -16.21 6.97 -20.64
C ASP A 227 -15.65 6.49 -21.99
N ASN A 228 -14.33 6.58 -22.20
CA ASN A 228 -13.69 6.14 -23.44
C ASN A 228 -13.72 4.59 -23.55
N PRO A 229 -14.31 4.02 -24.61
CA PRO A 229 -14.41 2.56 -24.77
C PRO A 229 -13.04 1.87 -24.94
N ALA A 230 -11.97 2.61 -25.23
CA ALA A 230 -10.61 2.09 -25.28
C ALA A 230 -9.99 1.89 -23.89
N THR A 231 -10.46 2.61 -22.85
CA THR A 231 -9.88 2.58 -21.49
C THR A 231 -9.83 1.16 -20.90
N PRO A 232 -10.90 0.35 -20.95
CA PRO A 232 -10.83 -1.02 -20.48
C PRO A 232 -9.82 -1.90 -21.23
N SER A 233 -9.39 -1.52 -22.44
CA SER A 233 -8.42 -2.30 -23.23
C SER A 233 -6.96 -1.97 -22.89
N HIS A 234 -6.72 -0.96 -22.04
CA HIS A 234 -5.36 -0.55 -21.68
C HIS A 234 -4.61 -1.70 -20.96
N PRO A 235 -3.31 -1.94 -21.25
CA PRO A 235 -2.56 -3.03 -20.63
C PRO A 235 -2.54 -3.00 -19.10
N LEU A 236 -2.36 -1.83 -18.48
CA LEU A 236 -2.40 -1.69 -17.02
C LEU A 236 -3.81 -1.92 -16.44
N TYR A 237 -4.86 -1.51 -17.15
CA TYR A 237 -6.24 -1.78 -16.73
C TYR A 237 -6.48 -3.29 -16.62
N GLN A 238 -6.14 -4.04 -17.66
CA GLN A 238 -6.28 -5.50 -17.66
C GLN A 238 -5.37 -6.17 -16.63
N HIS A 239 -4.16 -5.63 -16.43
CA HIS A 239 -3.22 -6.09 -15.42
C HIS A 239 -3.77 -5.96 -14.00
N ILE A 240 -4.24 -4.76 -13.61
CA ILE A 240 -4.82 -4.48 -12.29
C ILE A 240 -6.11 -5.28 -12.09
N LYS A 241 -6.95 -5.41 -13.14
CA LYS A 241 -8.13 -6.26 -13.11
C LYS A 241 -7.76 -7.71 -12.78
N ARG A 242 -6.72 -8.27 -13.40
CA ARG A 242 -6.25 -9.62 -13.11
C ARG A 242 -5.65 -9.73 -11.70
N LEU A 243 -4.86 -8.76 -11.26
CA LEU A 243 -4.35 -8.71 -9.89
C LEU A 243 -5.47 -8.69 -8.85
N ASN A 244 -6.56 -7.94 -9.09
CA ASN A 244 -7.76 -7.95 -8.24
C ASN A 244 -8.39 -9.35 -8.17
N GLN A 245 -8.50 -10.05 -9.30
CA GLN A 245 -9.02 -11.42 -9.33
C GLN A 245 -8.13 -12.39 -8.53
N ILE A 246 -6.80 -12.34 -8.72
CA ILE A 246 -5.83 -13.16 -8.00
C ILE A 246 -5.90 -12.87 -6.49
N ARG A 247 -5.85 -11.59 -6.09
CA ARG A 247 -5.92 -11.20 -4.67
C ARG A 247 -7.24 -11.65 -4.04
N LYS A 248 -8.37 -11.55 -4.74
CA LYS A 248 -9.67 -12.04 -4.27
C LYS A 248 -9.69 -13.56 -4.07
N ALA A 249 -9.05 -14.31 -4.96
CA ALA A 249 -9.00 -15.78 -4.92
C ALA A 249 -8.02 -16.34 -3.87
N VAL A 250 -7.07 -15.53 -3.37
CA VAL A 250 -6.01 -15.98 -2.44
C VAL A 250 -6.09 -15.21 -1.11
N PRO A 251 -6.79 -15.75 -0.09
CA PRO A 251 -6.98 -15.06 1.20
C PRO A 251 -5.67 -14.65 1.89
N ALA A 252 -4.59 -15.42 1.75
CA ALA A 252 -3.28 -15.06 2.28
C ALA A 252 -2.77 -13.71 1.73
N LEU A 253 -3.04 -13.37 0.46
CA LEU A 253 -2.65 -12.07 -0.08
C LEU A 253 -3.43 -10.92 0.57
N GLN A 254 -4.68 -11.17 0.97
CA GLN A 254 -5.55 -10.16 1.58
C GLN A 254 -5.20 -9.87 3.03
N LYS A 255 -4.87 -10.90 3.82
CA LYS A 255 -4.87 -10.81 5.29
C LYS A 255 -3.59 -11.25 5.98
N ALA A 256 -2.74 -12.05 5.33
CA ALA A 256 -1.60 -12.62 6.03
C ALA A 256 -0.57 -11.55 6.38
N PRO A 257 0.16 -11.70 7.50
CA PRO A 257 1.46 -11.05 7.64
C PRO A 257 2.41 -11.51 6.54
N MET A 258 3.55 -10.84 6.44
CA MET A 258 4.58 -11.15 5.46
C MET A 258 5.86 -11.59 6.17
N SER A 259 6.54 -12.60 5.61
CA SER A 259 7.76 -13.16 6.16
C SER A 259 8.68 -13.65 5.04
N GLN A 260 9.89 -14.09 5.38
CA GLN A 260 10.89 -14.57 4.42
C GLN A 260 11.11 -13.60 3.24
N VAL A 261 11.16 -12.30 3.54
CA VAL A 261 11.36 -11.26 2.53
C VAL A 261 12.81 -11.31 2.06
N ASN A 262 13.02 -11.64 0.79
CA ASN A 262 14.32 -11.61 0.12
C ASN A 262 14.25 -10.63 -1.05
N GLU A 263 15.15 -9.66 -1.09
CA GLU A 263 15.20 -8.60 -2.10
C GLU A 263 16.64 -8.52 -2.65
N TRP A 264 16.78 -8.45 -3.98
CA TRP A 264 18.09 -8.41 -4.65
C TRP A 264 18.10 -7.43 -5.84
N GLY A 265 17.27 -6.40 -5.73
CA GLY A 265 17.05 -5.34 -6.68
C GLY A 265 16.26 -5.74 -7.93
N SER A 266 16.77 -6.68 -8.70
CA SER A 266 16.08 -7.16 -9.92
C SER A 266 14.90 -8.10 -9.65
N GLY A 267 14.69 -8.49 -8.39
CA GLY A 267 13.55 -9.27 -7.94
C GLY A 267 13.35 -9.20 -6.43
N ILE A 268 12.19 -9.69 -6.00
CA ILE A 268 11.83 -9.84 -4.60
C ILE A 268 10.97 -11.09 -4.41
N SER A 269 11.13 -11.80 -3.30
CA SER A 269 10.29 -12.93 -2.91
C SER A 269 9.92 -12.86 -1.44
N PHE A 270 8.78 -13.43 -1.08
CA PHE A 270 8.27 -13.47 0.29
C PHE A 270 7.16 -14.51 0.47
N VAL A 271 6.82 -14.78 1.72
CA VAL A 271 5.75 -15.70 2.13
C VAL A 271 4.62 -14.93 2.82
N ARG A 272 3.39 -15.29 2.46
CA ARG A 272 2.14 -14.86 3.08
C ARG A 272 1.51 -16.08 3.77
N ASP A 273 1.64 -16.17 5.09
CA ASP A 273 1.13 -17.31 5.88
C ASP A 273 -0.18 -16.96 6.60
N LEU A 274 -1.27 -17.52 6.10
CA LEU A 274 -2.60 -17.51 6.74
C LEU A 274 -3.07 -18.96 6.96
N SER A 275 -2.15 -19.88 7.25
CA SER A 275 -2.44 -21.33 7.30
C SER A 275 -3.47 -21.67 8.35
N ALA A 276 -3.53 -20.90 9.45
CA ALA A 276 -4.58 -21.04 10.47
C ALA A 276 -6.00 -20.82 9.91
N GLN A 277 -6.14 -20.16 8.76
CA GLN A 277 -7.40 -19.96 8.03
C GLN A 277 -7.36 -20.65 6.65
N GLY A 278 -6.45 -21.61 6.45
CA GLY A 278 -6.40 -22.47 5.26
C GLY A 278 -5.79 -21.84 4.01
N SER A 279 -5.01 -20.76 4.10
CA SER A 279 -4.37 -20.15 2.92
C SER A 279 -2.89 -19.86 3.17
N TYR A 280 -2.02 -20.27 2.24
CA TYR A 280 -0.57 -20.04 2.32
C TYR A 280 -0.04 -19.77 0.92
N ALA A 281 0.70 -18.68 0.74
CA ALA A 281 1.26 -18.30 -0.56
C ALA A 281 2.75 -17.96 -0.48
N ALA A 282 3.51 -18.48 -1.43
CA ALA A 282 4.88 -18.10 -1.74
C ALA A 282 4.86 -17.22 -3.00
N VAL A 283 5.41 -16.02 -2.90
CA VAL A 283 5.34 -15.00 -3.96
C VAL A 283 6.75 -14.69 -4.44
N GLY A 284 6.89 -14.53 -5.76
CA GLY A 284 8.12 -14.04 -6.38
C GLY A 284 7.82 -13.08 -7.51
N LEU A 285 8.50 -11.94 -7.52
CA LEU A 285 8.32 -10.85 -8.47
C LEU A 285 9.64 -10.56 -9.19
N ALA A 286 9.55 -10.25 -10.47
CA ALA A 286 10.69 -9.85 -11.29
C ALA A 286 10.53 -8.40 -11.75
N ALA A 287 11.63 -7.67 -11.73
CA ALA A 287 11.72 -6.34 -12.29
C ALA A 287 11.86 -6.39 -13.82
N ASN A 288 12.66 -5.52 -14.43
CA ASN A 288 12.79 -5.43 -15.88
C ASN A 288 13.51 -6.61 -16.58
N SER A 289 13.89 -7.67 -15.85
CA SER A 289 14.56 -8.85 -16.38
C SER A 289 14.04 -10.12 -15.70
N ALA A 290 14.01 -11.23 -16.44
CA ALA A 290 13.54 -12.52 -15.90
C ALA A 290 14.42 -12.99 -14.74
N GLN A 291 13.80 -13.54 -13.70
CA GLN A 291 14.45 -14.00 -12.48
C GLN A 291 14.22 -15.49 -12.25
N GLN A 292 15.21 -16.18 -11.69
CA GLN A 292 15.04 -17.50 -11.09
C GLN A 292 14.96 -17.34 -9.58
N ILE A 293 13.88 -17.81 -8.98
CA ILE A 293 13.60 -17.64 -7.56
C ILE A 293 13.60 -19.00 -6.89
N ASN A 294 14.34 -19.08 -5.77
CA ASN A 294 14.41 -20.25 -4.92
C ASN A 294 13.95 -19.86 -3.52
N LEU A 295 12.92 -20.52 -3.03
CA LEU A 295 12.42 -20.38 -1.67
C LEU A 295 12.66 -21.69 -0.92
N SER A 296 12.93 -21.59 0.38
CA SER A 296 13.18 -22.73 1.26
C SER A 296 12.46 -22.53 2.60
N GLY A 297 12.32 -23.61 3.38
CA GLY A 297 11.57 -23.55 4.63
C GLY A 297 10.07 -23.33 4.44
N LEU A 298 9.53 -23.67 3.27
CA LEU A 298 8.10 -23.67 3.00
C LEU A 298 7.42 -24.89 3.62
N LYS A 299 6.11 -24.82 3.78
CA LYS A 299 5.28 -25.98 4.13
C LYS A 299 5.31 -27.00 2.98
N ASN A 300 5.27 -28.27 3.31
CA ASN A 300 5.16 -29.33 2.30
C ASN A 300 3.74 -29.42 1.75
N GLY A 301 3.63 -29.84 0.49
CA GLY A 301 2.37 -30.08 -0.20
C GLY A 301 2.41 -29.66 -1.67
N THR A 302 1.24 -29.66 -2.32
CA THR A 302 1.14 -29.26 -3.73
C THR A 302 0.87 -27.77 -3.82
N TYR A 303 1.77 -27.05 -4.46
CA TYR A 303 1.61 -25.63 -4.76
C TYR A 303 1.11 -25.48 -6.19
N THR A 304 0.14 -24.59 -6.37
CA THR A 304 -0.37 -24.22 -7.70
C THR A 304 -0.22 -22.71 -7.87
N ASP A 305 0.44 -22.29 -8.95
CA ASP A 305 0.64 -20.88 -9.27
C ASP A 305 -0.65 -20.25 -9.79
N ALA A 306 -1.13 -19.21 -9.11
CA ALA A 306 -2.34 -18.49 -9.49
C ALA A 306 -2.22 -17.73 -10.83
N VAL A 307 -0.99 -17.49 -11.31
CA VAL A 307 -0.75 -16.81 -12.59
C VAL A 307 -0.79 -17.80 -13.77
N THR A 308 -0.06 -18.90 -13.69
CA THR A 308 0.08 -19.84 -14.82
C THR A 308 -0.84 -21.06 -14.72
N GLY A 309 -1.27 -21.44 -13.51
CA GLY A 309 -1.92 -22.72 -13.23
C GLY A 309 -0.95 -23.91 -13.12
N ALA A 310 0.35 -23.69 -13.28
CA ALA A 310 1.35 -24.73 -13.08
C ALA A 310 1.32 -25.24 -11.64
N SER A 311 1.59 -26.52 -11.45
CA SER A 311 1.63 -27.15 -10.12
C SER A 311 2.97 -27.82 -9.85
N GLN A 312 3.45 -27.70 -8.61
CA GLN A 312 4.68 -28.32 -8.14
C GLN A 312 4.44 -28.95 -6.76
N SER A 313 5.01 -30.13 -6.51
CA SER A 313 4.97 -30.76 -5.19
C SER A 313 6.23 -30.41 -4.40
N VAL A 314 6.06 -29.93 -3.18
CA VAL A 314 7.12 -29.56 -2.25
C VAL A 314 7.17 -30.60 -1.13
N SER A 315 8.29 -31.32 -1.01
CA SER A 315 8.50 -32.39 -0.01
C SER A 315 9.66 -32.11 0.97
N ASN A 316 10.52 -31.17 0.63
CA ASN A 316 11.68 -30.75 1.42
C ASN A 316 11.63 -29.26 1.80
N GLY A 317 10.45 -28.66 1.75
CA GLY A 317 10.24 -27.24 2.00
C GLY A 317 10.85 -26.30 0.96
N SER A 318 11.30 -26.79 -0.19
CA SER A 318 11.90 -25.97 -1.25
C SER A 318 11.03 -25.86 -2.49
N LEU A 319 10.97 -24.67 -3.07
CA LEU A 319 10.23 -24.36 -4.29
C LEU A 319 11.09 -23.48 -5.21
N SER A 320 11.19 -23.85 -6.49
CA SER A 320 12.01 -23.15 -7.48
C SER A 320 11.22 -22.87 -8.75
N PHE A 321 11.29 -21.64 -9.22
CA PHE A 321 10.52 -21.21 -10.39
C PHE A 321 11.10 -19.98 -11.09
N ALA A 322 10.81 -19.87 -12.38
CA ALA A 322 11.14 -18.71 -13.21
C ALA A 322 10.00 -17.68 -13.18
N VAL A 323 10.38 -16.41 -13.08
CA VAL A 323 9.47 -15.26 -13.22
C VAL A 323 9.92 -14.41 -14.41
N PRO A 324 9.10 -14.25 -15.47
CA PRO A 324 9.41 -13.35 -16.58
C PRO A 324 9.56 -11.90 -16.13
N ALA A 325 10.26 -11.07 -16.91
CA ALA A 325 10.36 -9.63 -16.66
C ALA A 325 8.98 -8.98 -16.48
N TYR A 326 8.86 -8.07 -15.51
CA TYR A 326 7.66 -7.34 -15.11
C TYR A 326 6.50 -8.24 -14.62
N SER A 327 6.78 -9.50 -14.31
CA SER A 327 5.77 -10.49 -13.94
C SER A 327 5.83 -10.87 -12.46
N ALA A 328 4.89 -11.74 -12.09
CA ALA A 328 4.78 -12.34 -10.78
C ALA A 328 4.50 -13.84 -10.90
N ARG A 329 4.85 -14.58 -9.84
CA ARG A 329 4.35 -15.93 -9.57
C ARG A 329 3.80 -15.94 -8.15
N VAL A 330 2.62 -16.54 -7.99
CA VAL A 330 1.90 -16.62 -6.72
C VAL A 330 1.57 -18.09 -6.48
N TRP A 331 2.53 -18.81 -5.91
CA TRP A 331 2.40 -20.23 -5.62
C TRP A 331 1.61 -20.43 -4.33
N VAL A 332 0.39 -20.95 -4.45
CA VAL A 332 -0.51 -21.15 -3.32
C VAL A 332 -0.56 -22.63 -2.97
N LEU A 333 -0.36 -22.96 -1.70
CA LEU A 333 -0.51 -24.33 -1.19
C LEU A 333 -1.97 -24.75 -1.36
N ASN A 334 -2.22 -25.83 -2.10
CA ASN A 334 -3.54 -26.28 -2.54
C ASN A 334 -4.33 -25.16 -3.23
N GLY A 335 -3.62 -24.43 -4.10
CA GLY A 335 -4.08 -23.19 -4.72
C GLY A 335 -5.26 -23.32 -5.69
N PRO A 336 -5.88 -22.19 -6.05
CA PRO A 336 -7.10 -22.15 -6.87
C PRO A 336 -6.90 -22.50 -8.36
N GLY A 337 -5.69 -22.87 -8.79
CA GLY A 337 -5.37 -22.93 -10.22
C GLY A 337 -5.12 -21.54 -10.82
N LYS A 338 -5.10 -21.48 -12.15
CA LYS A 338 -4.95 -20.22 -12.89
C LYS A 338 -6.15 -19.30 -12.64
N VAL A 339 -5.88 -18.06 -12.25
CA VAL A 339 -6.91 -17.04 -12.03
C VAL A 339 -6.83 -15.97 -13.12
N GLY A 340 -7.96 -15.73 -13.79
CA GLY A 340 -8.07 -14.77 -14.89
C GLY A 340 -7.35 -15.21 -16.17
N ALA A 341 -7.43 -14.35 -17.20
CA ALA A 341 -6.79 -14.56 -18.49
C ALA A 341 -5.41 -13.90 -18.56
N ASP A 342 -4.53 -14.38 -19.44
CA ASP A 342 -3.21 -13.78 -19.61
C ASP A 342 -3.29 -12.36 -20.15
N GLY A 343 -2.43 -11.50 -19.59
CA GLY A 343 -2.26 -10.13 -20.02
C GLY A 343 -0.86 -9.88 -20.54
N LYS A 344 -0.49 -8.61 -20.69
CA LYS A 344 0.87 -8.23 -21.12
C LYS A 344 1.94 -8.67 -20.12
N TYR A 345 1.66 -8.54 -18.82
CA TYR A 345 2.65 -8.69 -17.73
C TYR A 345 2.50 -9.97 -16.92
N LEU A 346 1.27 -10.44 -16.66
CA LEU A 346 1.00 -11.72 -16.02
C LEU A 346 0.74 -12.77 -17.10
N LYS A 347 1.71 -13.68 -17.29
CA LYS A 347 1.71 -14.77 -18.26
C LYS A 347 2.24 -16.06 -17.66
#